data_AF-A0A317QT16-F1
#
_entry.id   AF-A0A317QT16-F1
#
_cell.length_a   1.000
_cell.length_b   1.000
_cell.length_c   1.000
_cell.angle_alpha   90.00
_cell.angle_beta   90.00
_cell.angle_gamma   90.00
#
_symmetry.space_group_name_H-M   'P 1'
#
loop_
_entity.id
_entity.type
_entity.pdbx_description
1 polymer ?
#
loop_
_entity_poly.entity_id
_entity_poly.type
_entity_poly.pdbx_seq_one_letter_code
_entity_poly.pdbx_strand_id
1 'polypeptide(L)'
;MLAKVGDDLQRTWDSRANWLKEGFGLRVKDDPTYGDFNLVVEVRNAVVHGGGRLTDFQMSSIHKTVALRRDLDRRLDIDATAELRFGSSSLTRIVEAVRNYVHFFDRHVSNSYPSLYLKAGVSSR
;
A
#
# COMPACT_ATOMS: atom_id res chain seq x y z
N MET A 1 -26.47 0.67 4.60
CA MET A 1 -25.14 0.86 5.21
C MET A 1 -24.13 -0.12 4.63
N LEU A 2 -24.40 -1.44 4.63
CA LEU A 2 -23.52 -2.47 4.07
C LEU A 2 -23.21 -2.36 2.56
N ALA A 3 -24.17 -1.94 1.73
CA ALA A 3 -23.94 -1.77 0.29
C ALA A 3 -22.94 -0.63 -0.03
N LYS A 4 -23.02 0.49 0.70
CA LYS A 4 -22.10 1.64 0.56
C LYS A 4 -20.66 1.26 0.95
N VAL A 5 -20.56 0.44 2.00
CA VAL A 5 -19.31 -0.14 2.52
C VAL A 5 -18.68 -1.11 1.50
N GLY A 6 -19.47 -1.81 0.68
CA GLY A 6 -18.97 -2.69 -0.38
C GLY A 6 -18.36 -1.96 -1.58
N ASP A 7 -18.97 -0.85 -2.01
CA ASP A 7 -18.46 -0.04 -3.14
C ASP A 7 -17.11 0.62 -2.85
N ASP A 8 -16.88 1.02 -1.59
CA ASP A 8 -15.62 1.65 -1.18
C ASP A 8 -14.42 0.69 -1.23
N LEU A 9 -14.62 -0.61 -0.99
CA LEU A 9 -13.55 -1.62 -1.08
C LEU A 9 -12.91 -1.70 -2.48
N GLN A 10 -13.66 -1.36 -3.52
CA GLN A 10 -13.26 -1.59 -4.91
C GLN A 10 -12.43 -0.44 -5.50
N ARG A 11 -12.49 0.78 -4.91
CA ARG A 11 -12.01 1.99 -5.59
C ARG A 11 -10.52 2.28 -5.38
N THR A 12 -10.05 2.33 -4.14
CA THR A 12 -8.66 2.71 -3.83
C THR A 12 -8.12 1.91 -2.66
N TRP A 13 -6.79 1.85 -2.55
CA TRP A 13 -6.14 1.25 -1.38
C TRP A 13 -6.45 2.01 -0.08
N ASP A 14 -6.61 3.32 -0.17
CA ASP A 14 -7.07 4.16 0.94
C ASP A 14 -8.48 3.77 1.40
N SER A 15 -9.41 3.56 0.47
CA SER A 15 -10.78 3.17 0.77
C SER A 15 -10.83 1.77 1.40
N ARG A 16 -10.00 0.82 0.94
CA ARG A 16 -9.86 -0.51 1.58
C ARG A 16 -9.40 -0.41 3.03
N ALA A 17 -8.42 0.44 3.30
CA ALA A 17 -7.92 0.64 4.66
C ALA A 17 -8.95 1.36 5.56
N ASN A 18 -9.71 2.31 5.02
CA ASN A 18 -10.83 2.93 5.75
C ASN A 18 -11.93 1.90 6.04
N TRP A 19 -12.27 1.05 5.07
CA TRP A 19 -13.21 -0.04 5.23
C TRP A 19 -12.80 -1.02 6.33
N LEU A 20 -11.52 -1.41 6.39
CA LEU A 20 -10.97 -2.26 7.45
C LEU A 20 -11.10 -1.62 8.83
N LYS A 21 -10.87 -0.32 8.92
CA LYS A 21 -11.03 0.43 10.18
C LYS A 21 -12.48 0.52 10.61
N GLU A 22 -13.39 0.88 9.70
CA GLU A 22 -14.81 1.11 10.02
C GLU A 22 -15.57 -0.19 10.25
N GLY A 23 -15.32 -1.22 9.43
CA GLY A 23 -16.02 -2.50 9.52
C GLY A 23 -15.45 -3.44 10.57
N PHE A 24 -14.12 -3.39 10.80
CA PHE A 24 -13.40 -4.39 11.60
C PHE A 24 -12.49 -3.77 12.67
N GLY A 25 -12.49 -2.45 12.85
CA GLY A 25 -11.60 -1.80 13.82
C GLY A 25 -10.10 -1.93 13.51
N LEU A 26 -9.72 -2.47 12.35
CA LEU A 26 -8.33 -2.73 11.98
C LEU A 26 -7.69 -1.45 11.45
N ARG A 27 -6.76 -0.87 12.22
CA ARG A 27 -6.13 0.43 11.91
C ARG A 27 -4.80 0.26 11.19
N VAL A 28 -4.87 -0.28 9.97
CA VAL A 28 -3.66 -0.61 9.19
C VAL A 28 -2.84 0.62 8.77
N LYS A 29 -3.46 1.80 8.69
CA LYS A 29 -2.80 3.07 8.33
C LYS A 29 -1.90 3.63 9.43
N ASP A 30 -2.09 3.21 10.67
CA ASP A 30 -1.33 3.71 11.81
C ASP A 30 0.07 3.08 11.87
N ASP A 31 0.31 2.03 11.08
CA ASP A 31 1.60 1.32 11.00
C ASP A 31 2.53 1.93 9.92
N PRO A 32 3.82 2.15 10.23
CA PRO A 32 4.78 2.70 9.28
C PRO A 32 4.92 1.89 7.97
N THR A 33 4.73 0.57 8.00
CA THR A 33 4.85 -0.29 6.82
C THR A 33 3.76 -0.03 5.78
N TYR A 34 2.60 0.50 6.20
CA TYR A 34 1.54 0.90 5.27
C TYR A 34 2.03 2.02 4.33
N GLY A 35 2.83 2.96 4.84
CA GLY A 35 3.38 4.04 4.04
C GLY A 35 4.32 3.53 2.94
N ASP A 36 5.19 2.57 3.26
CA ASP A 36 6.10 1.96 2.27
C ASP A 36 5.31 1.16 1.22
N PHE A 37 4.34 0.37 1.68
CA PHE A 37 3.46 -0.39 0.81
C PHE A 37 2.66 0.53 -0.12
N ASN A 38 2.13 1.64 0.39
CA ASN A 38 1.37 2.57 -0.43
C ASN A 38 2.25 3.23 -1.50
N LEU A 39 3.55 3.48 -1.23
CA LEU A 39 4.47 3.92 -2.29
C LEU A 39 4.64 2.88 -3.39
N VAL A 40 4.69 1.58 -3.06
CA VAL A 40 4.72 0.51 -4.06
C VAL A 40 3.44 0.50 -4.91
N VAL A 41 2.29 0.77 -4.30
CA VAL A 41 1.02 0.95 -5.02
C VAL A 41 1.11 2.13 -6.01
N GLU A 42 1.68 3.27 -5.59
CA GLU A 42 1.87 4.42 -6.47
C GLU A 42 2.79 4.09 -7.67
N VAL A 43 3.88 3.36 -7.43
CA VAL A 43 4.76 2.84 -8.50
C VAL A 43 3.98 1.95 -9.46
N ARG A 44 3.20 0.99 -8.94
CA ARG A 44 2.35 0.11 -9.75
C ARG A 44 1.36 0.91 -10.59
N ASN A 45 0.76 1.96 -10.04
CA ASN A 45 -0.18 2.80 -10.78
C ASN A 45 0.51 3.55 -11.92
N ALA A 46 1.72 4.09 -11.68
CA ALA A 46 2.53 4.72 -12.71
C ALA A 46 2.95 3.74 -13.83
N VAL A 47 3.32 2.50 -13.49
CA VAL A 47 3.64 1.46 -14.49
C VAL A 47 2.41 1.07 -15.31
N VAL A 48 1.31 0.71 -14.64
CA VAL A 48 0.14 0.11 -15.30
C VAL A 48 -0.71 1.16 -16.03
N HIS A 49 -0.83 2.37 -15.48
CA HIS A 49 -1.73 3.40 -16.01
C HIS A 49 -1.00 4.61 -16.58
N GLY A 50 0.25 4.84 -16.19
CA GLY A 50 1.06 5.97 -16.68
C GLY A 50 2.14 5.59 -17.69
N GLY A 51 2.21 4.32 -18.11
CA GLY A 51 3.22 3.84 -19.06
C GLY A 51 4.65 3.98 -18.52
N GLY A 52 4.84 3.83 -17.20
CA GLY A 52 6.13 4.04 -16.55
C GLY A 52 6.41 5.49 -16.15
N ARG A 53 5.42 6.38 -16.23
CA ARG A 53 5.47 7.76 -15.71
C ARG A 53 4.44 7.95 -14.62
N LEU A 54 4.60 8.99 -13.81
CA LEU A 54 3.53 9.39 -12.89
C LEU A 54 2.27 9.73 -13.69
N THR A 55 1.13 9.24 -13.23
CA THR A 55 -0.19 9.49 -13.85
C THR A 55 -0.63 10.94 -13.64
N ASP A 56 -1.56 11.42 -14.47
CA ASP A 56 -2.16 12.75 -14.30
C ASP A 56 -2.79 12.93 -12.91
N PHE A 57 -3.38 11.87 -12.36
CA PHE A 57 -3.92 11.87 -11.01
C PHE A 57 -2.82 12.09 -9.95
N GLN A 58 -1.68 11.41 -10.07
CA GLN A 58 -0.53 11.60 -9.18
C GLN A 58 0.11 12.98 -9.33
N MET A 59 0.05 13.56 -10.54
CA MET A 59 0.58 14.88 -10.85
C MET A 59 -0.39 16.04 -10.55
N SER A 60 -1.63 15.74 -10.15
CA SER A 60 -2.71 16.72 -9.97
C SER A 60 -2.43 17.82 -8.94
N SER A 61 -1.47 17.62 -8.03
CA SER A 61 -1.10 18.57 -7.00
C SER A 61 0.41 18.62 -6.83
N ILE A 62 1.03 19.74 -7.21
CA ILE A 62 2.49 19.92 -7.20
C ILE A 62 3.15 19.52 -5.87
N HIS A 63 2.56 19.88 -4.73
CA HIS A 63 3.08 19.51 -3.41
C HIS A 63 3.08 17.99 -3.18
N LYS A 64 2.05 17.29 -3.65
CA LYS A 64 1.94 15.83 -3.56
C LYS A 64 2.92 15.17 -4.53
N THR A 65 3.07 15.72 -5.73
CA THR A 65 4.04 15.23 -6.73
C THR A 65 5.46 15.33 -6.20
N VAL A 66 5.84 16.48 -5.61
CA VAL A 66 7.18 16.69 -5.04
C VAL A 66 7.42 15.74 -3.86
N ALA A 67 6.45 15.58 -2.97
CA ALA A 67 6.56 14.64 -1.86
C ALA A 67 6.68 13.19 -2.35
N LEU A 68 5.85 12.79 -3.32
CA LEU A 68 5.88 11.45 -3.92
C LEU A 68 7.25 11.17 -4.55
N ARG A 69 7.78 12.09 -5.38
CA ARG A 69 9.12 11.93 -5.99
C ARG A 69 10.21 11.75 -4.95
N ARG A 70 10.22 12.61 -3.92
CA ARG A 70 11.19 12.53 -2.81
C ARG A 70 11.07 11.19 -2.08
N ASP A 71 9.86 10.73 -1.81
CA ASP A 71 9.63 9.53 -1.03
C ASP A 71 9.95 8.26 -1.86
N LEU A 72 9.66 8.25 -3.17
CA LEU A 72 10.08 7.20 -4.10
C LEU A 72 11.61 7.07 -4.16
N ASP A 73 12.32 8.18 -4.29
CA ASP A 73 13.78 8.21 -4.31
C ASP A 73 14.35 7.70 -2.98
N ARG A 74 13.94 8.32 -1.86
CA ARG A 74 14.52 8.01 -0.54
C ARG A 74 14.20 6.60 -0.06
N ARG A 75 12.96 6.13 -0.24
CA ARG A 75 12.47 4.88 0.38
C ARG A 75 12.54 3.70 -0.57
N LEU A 76 12.37 3.92 -1.87
CA LEU A 76 12.35 2.85 -2.86
C LEU A 76 13.50 2.92 -3.88
N ASP A 77 14.40 3.90 -3.79
CA ASP A 77 15.51 4.06 -4.77
C ASP A 77 14.97 4.23 -6.20
N ILE A 78 13.90 5.00 -6.38
CA ILE A 78 13.25 5.23 -7.68
C ILE A 78 13.24 6.73 -8.00
N ASP A 79 13.93 7.11 -9.07
CA ASP A 79 13.81 8.45 -9.65
C ASP A 79 12.56 8.53 -10.53
N ALA A 80 11.71 9.52 -10.27
CA ALA A 80 10.44 9.75 -10.96
C ALA A 80 10.36 11.16 -11.60
N THR A 81 11.51 11.71 -12.04
CA THR A 81 11.59 13.04 -12.67
C THR A 81 10.87 13.08 -14.02
N ALA A 82 10.99 12.02 -14.84
CA ALA A 82 10.30 11.89 -16.12
C ALA A 82 9.64 10.51 -16.22
N GLU A 83 10.44 9.49 -16.47
CA GLU A 83 10.06 8.08 -16.35
C GLU A 83 10.60 7.51 -15.05
N LEU A 84 9.95 6.47 -14.54
CA LEU A 84 10.42 5.73 -13.39
C LEU A 84 11.73 5.03 -13.73
N ARG A 85 12.79 5.41 -13.03
CA ARG A 85 14.12 4.79 -13.12
C ARG A 85 14.40 4.07 -11.81
N PHE A 86 14.55 2.76 -11.90
CA PHE A 86 14.83 1.90 -10.76
C PHE A 86 16.35 1.85 -10.55
N GLY A 87 16.80 2.27 -9.38
CA GLY A 87 18.17 2.10 -8.92
C GLY A 87 18.51 0.66 -8.55
N SER A 88 19.75 0.44 -8.10
CA SER A 88 20.26 -0.89 -7.78
C SER A 88 19.59 -1.52 -6.57
N SER A 89 19.01 -0.72 -5.68
CA SER A 89 18.35 -1.18 -4.44
C SER A 89 16.83 -1.28 -4.57
N SER A 90 16.24 -0.85 -5.69
CA SER A 90 14.77 -0.73 -5.78
C SER A 90 14.05 -2.05 -5.60
N LEU A 91 14.53 -3.12 -6.24
CA LEU A 91 13.88 -4.43 -6.15
C LEU A 91 13.83 -4.91 -4.70
N THR A 92 14.96 -4.85 -4.00
CA THR A 92 15.06 -5.25 -2.59
C THR A 92 14.09 -4.44 -1.72
N ARG A 93 14.09 -3.11 -1.87
CA ARG A 93 13.24 -2.20 -1.08
C ARG A 93 11.75 -2.41 -1.34
N ILE A 94 11.35 -2.63 -2.60
CA ILE A 94 9.97 -2.93 -2.96
C ILE A 94 9.52 -4.25 -2.34
N VAL A 95 10.34 -5.30 -2.45
CA VAL A 95 10.03 -6.61 -1.87
C VAL A 95 9.92 -6.52 -0.35
N GLU A 96 10.84 -5.81 0.31
CA GLU A 96 10.78 -5.58 1.75
C GLU A 96 9.53 -4.81 2.18
N ALA A 97 9.18 -3.72 1.47
CA ALA A 97 7.97 -2.95 1.74
C ALA A 97 6.71 -3.83 1.69
N VAL A 98 6.56 -4.63 0.63
CA VAL A 98 5.41 -5.53 0.47
C VAL A 98 5.41 -6.62 1.54
N ARG A 99 6.55 -7.29 1.73
CA ARG A 99 6.69 -8.37 2.72
C ARG A 99 6.36 -7.89 4.13
N ASN A 100 6.90 -6.75 4.53
CA ASN A 100 6.72 -6.20 5.86
C ASN A 100 5.25 -5.82 6.10
N TYR A 101 4.59 -5.20 5.11
CA TYR A 101 3.16 -4.89 5.22
C TYR A 101 2.29 -6.15 5.30
N VAL A 102 2.56 -7.17 4.48
CA VAL A 102 1.80 -8.44 4.52
C VAL A 102 1.95 -9.11 5.89
N HIS A 103 3.17 -9.18 6.44
CA HIS A 103 3.38 -9.74 7.78
C HIS A 103 2.75 -8.91 8.89
N PHE A 104 2.80 -7.58 8.78
CA PHE A 104 2.08 -6.70 9.72
C PHE A 104 0.57 -6.99 9.66
N PHE A 105 0.00 -6.97 8.46
CA PHE A 105 -1.43 -7.17 8.24
C PHE A 105 -1.88 -8.54 8.76
N ASP A 106 -1.18 -9.61 8.39
CA ASP A 106 -1.49 -10.98 8.83
C ASP A 106 -1.45 -11.10 10.37
N ARG A 107 -0.40 -10.58 11.02
CA ARG A 107 -0.33 -10.55 12.49
C ARG A 107 -1.44 -9.71 13.12
N HIS A 108 -1.78 -8.58 12.50
CA HIS A 108 -2.82 -7.71 13.03
C HIS A 108 -4.21 -8.37 12.94
N VAL A 109 -4.49 -9.06 11.85
CA VAL A 109 -5.73 -9.84 11.68
C VAL A 109 -5.74 -11.04 12.61
N SER A 110 -4.65 -11.80 12.73
CA SER A 110 -4.61 -12.99 13.61
C SER A 110 -4.81 -12.66 15.08
N ASN A 111 -4.23 -11.55 15.55
CA ASN A 111 -4.42 -11.08 16.92
C ASN A 111 -5.83 -10.56 17.18
N SER A 112 -6.43 -9.85 16.21
CA SER A 112 -7.75 -9.24 16.37
C SER A 112 -8.90 -10.23 16.12
N TYR A 113 -8.67 -11.24 15.28
CA TYR A 113 -9.65 -12.24 14.86
C TYR A 113 -9.07 -13.66 14.87
N PRO A 114 -8.66 -14.20 16.04
CA PRO A 114 -8.01 -15.52 16.12
C PRO A 114 -8.86 -16.66 15.55
N SER A 115 -10.20 -16.55 15.65
CA SER A 115 -11.15 -17.54 15.15
C SER A 115 -11.09 -17.77 13.64
N LEU A 116 -10.57 -16.81 12.86
CA LEU A 116 -10.39 -16.97 11.41
C LEU A 116 -9.29 -17.99 11.08
N TYR A 117 -8.26 -18.09 11.92
CA TYR A 117 -7.11 -18.98 11.71
C TYR A 117 -7.37 -20.38 12.28
N LEU A 118 -8.15 -20.48 13.36
CA LEU A 118 -8.55 -21.76 13.97
C LEU A 118 -9.42 -22.62 13.05
N LYS A 119 -10.27 -22.00 12.21
CA LYS A 119 -11.09 -22.74 11.23
C LYS A 119 -10.29 -23.21 10.00
N ALA A 120 -9.13 -22.63 9.75
CA ALA A 120 -8.31 -22.94 8.57
C ALA A 120 -7.26 -24.04 8.80
N GLY A 121 -7.15 -24.60 10.01
CA GLY A 121 -6.12 -25.58 10.36
C GLY A 121 -4.69 -25.01 10.37
N VAL A 122 -4.54 -23.69 10.27
CA VAL A 122 -3.25 -23.00 10.29
C VAL A 122 -2.92 -22.70 11.75
N SER A 123 -2.10 -23.56 12.35
CA SER A 123 -1.54 -23.32 13.68
C SER A 123 -0.57 -22.14 13.60
N SER A 124 -0.87 -21.08 14.35
CA SER A 124 -0.02 -19.89 14.50
C SER A 124 1.34 -20.30 15.06
N ARG A 125 2.39 -20.18 14.25
CA ARG A 125 3.80 -20.28 14.66
C ARG A 125 4.41 -18.89 14.75
#